data_AF-A0A9P1CV59-F1
#
_entry.id   AF-A0A9P1CV59-F1
#
_cell.length_a   1.000
_cell.length_b   1.000
_cell.length_c   1.000
_cell.angle_alpha   90.00
_cell.angle_beta   90.00
_cell.angle_gamma   90.00
#
_symmetry.space_group_name_H-M   'P 1'
#
loop_
_entity.id
_entity.type
_entity.pdbx_description
1 polymer ?
#
loop_
_entity_poly.entity_id
_entity_poly.type
_entity_poly.pdbx_seq_one_letter_code
_entity_poly.pdbx_strand_id
1 'polypeptide(L)'
;MFGWLTGATTSVECTGDYDSTIQPGKKGIITDPIEDMTPEKFEEKFWKWVEHQPAFTNYETGRDVSGNKESGMVVAFHVEVSGIAALLVSFKASIYNKYYQKDGCYYIENYAADKDLKKLGHQTVLKPLTDPFRLEIFDMETGARRAGPFLKGALENELKSAEITFEKAEAEQPSPTTPGEFSILVSGVPGLTTTEALWEKTKADMLTKGATEEADGSLKMENAGWFGASTFSLTSYNKEKDEVVALDCGQDATCKEFNGTSHTKVLKDSAQIERWVFPKAAVISDDKGAKALSQVASAIINMD
;
A
#
# COMPACT_ATOMS: atom_id res chain seq x y z
N MET A 1 4.29 -2.65 1.39
CA MET A 1 4.84 -2.94 2.72
C MET A 1 3.70 -3.44 3.61
N PHE A 2 3.43 -4.74 3.59
CA PHE A 2 2.44 -5.39 4.48
C PHE A 2 3.16 -6.50 5.23
N GLY A 3 3.62 -6.20 6.44
CA GLY A 3 4.02 -7.21 7.41
C GLY A 3 3.28 -6.89 8.69
N TRP A 4 2.32 -7.72 9.08
CA TRP A 4 1.63 -7.59 10.36
C TRP A 4 1.51 -8.94 11.05
N LEU A 5 1.61 -8.84 12.38
CA LEU A 5 1.69 -9.89 13.39
C LEU A 5 0.60 -10.94 13.23
N THR A 6 0.94 -12.07 12.62
CA THR A 6 0.22 -13.32 12.85
C THR A 6 0.91 -14.02 14.02
N GLY A 7 0.15 -14.37 15.05
CA GLY A 7 0.62 -15.16 16.20
C GLY A 7 0.88 -16.62 15.82
N ALA A 8 1.54 -16.86 14.69
CA ALA A 8 1.86 -18.17 14.18
C ALA A 8 2.92 -18.83 15.07
N THR A 9 2.63 -20.04 15.54
CA THR A 9 3.52 -20.86 16.39
C THR A 9 4.66 -21.51 15.61
N THR A 10 4.55 -21.59 14.28
CA THR A 10 5.59 -22.09 13.36
C THR A 10 5.82 -21.08 12.24
N SER A 11 7.03 -20.53 12.13
CA SER A 11 7.37 -19.60 11.04
C SER A 11 7.88 -20.35 9.81
N VAL A 12 7.25 -20.11 8.66
CA VAL A 12 7.75 -20.55 7.36
C VAL A 12 8.85 -19.59 6.92
N GLU A 13 10.07 -20.08 6.75
CA GLU A 13 11.18 -19.28 6.22
C GLU A 13 11.05 -19.10 4.72
N CYS A 14 11.39 -17.91 4.23
CA CYS A 14 11.34 -17.52 2.83
C CYS A 14 12.68 -16.95 2.39
N THR A 15 13.10 -17.31 1.18
CA THR A 15 14.28 -16.77 0.51
C THR A 15 13.86 -15.94 -0.70
N GLY A 16 14.45 -14.75 -0.83
CA GLY A 16 14.28 -13.87 -1.99
C GLY A 16 15.10 -14.26 -3.22
N ASP A 17 15.00 -13.48 -4.28
CA ASP A 17 15.77 -13.58 -5.53
C ASP A 17 15.76 -14.97 -6.22
N TYR A 18 14.73 -15.76 -5.94
CA TYR A 18 14.49 -17.07 -6.57
C TYR A 18 14.10 -16.89 -8.05
N ASP A 19 14.60 -17.74 -8.95
CA ASP A 19 14.21 -17.69 -10.36
C ASP A 19 12.78 -18.24 -10.53
N SER A 20 11.82 -17.34 -10.77
CA SER A 20 10.41 -17.68 -10.75
C SER A 20 10.02 -18.61 -11.90
N THR A 21 9.29 -19.68 -11.58
CA THR A 21 8.62 -20.54 -12.55
C THR A 21 7.19 -20.08 -12.86
N ILE A 22 6.60 -19.25 -11.98
CA ILE A 22 5.33 -18.56 -12.23
C ILE A 22 5.52 -17.51 -13.34
N GLN A 23 6.61 -16.75 -13.30
CA GLN A 23 6.96 -15.72 -14.28
C GLN A 23 8.42 -15.90 -14.76
N PRO A 24 8.65 -16.70 -15.81
CA PRO A 24 9.99 -16.95 -16.34
C PRO A 24 10.76 -15.66 -16.66
N GLY A 25 12.01 -15.58 -16.19
CA GLY A 25 12.88 -14.40 -16.37
C GLY A 25 12.67 -13.30 -15.34
N LYS A 26 11.82 -13.52 -14.32
CA LYS A 26 11.68 -12.64 -13.15
C LYS A 26 12.16 -13.35 -11.89
N LYS A 27 12.56 -12.53 -10.92
CA LYS A 27 12.83 -12.97 -9.55
C LYS A 27 11.52 -13.09 -8.78
N GLY A 28 11.47 -14.02 -7.84
CA GLY A 28 10.38 -14.24 -6.92
C GLY A 28 10.93 -14.68 -5.56
N ILE A 29 10.05 -15.24 -4.73
CA ILE A 29 10.36 -15.74 -3.41
C ILE A 29 10.03 -17.22 -3.36
N ILE A 30 10.78 -17.99 -2.58
CA ILE A 30 10.47 -19.39 -2.34
C ILE A 30 10.59 -19.70 -0.84
N THR A 31 9.72 -20.57 -0.35
CA THR A 31 9.85 -21.07 1.02
C THR A 31 10.94 -22.14 1.12
N ASP A 32 11.43 -22.32 2.33
CA ASP A 32 12.09 -23.56 2.69
C ASP A 32 11.13 -24.76 2.58
N PRO A 33 11.66 -26.00 2.51
CA PRO A 33 10.83 -27.20 2.56
C PRO A 33 9.90 -27.19 3.78
N ILE A 34 8.62 -27.49 3.55
CA ILE A 34 7.62 -27.57 4.61
C ILE A 34 7.28 -29.05 4.83
N GLU A 35 7.64 -29.57 5.99
CA GLU A 35 7.39 -30.97 6.36
C GLU A 35 5.88 -31.25 6.45
N ASP A 36 5.49 -32.49 6.13
CA ASP A 36 4.12 -33.00 6.17
C ASP A 36 3.07 -32.22 5.36
N MET A 37 3.49 -31.29 4.50
CA MET A 37 2.62 -30.52 3.63
C MET A 37 2.50 -31.18 2.24
N THR A 38 1.30 -31.16 1.68
CA THR A 38 1.01 -31.59 0.29
C THR A 38 0.19 -30.51 -0.40
N PRO A 39 0.11 -30.50 -1.74
CA PRO A 39 -0.75 -29.56 -2.46
C PRO A 39 -2.21 -29.58 -2.00
N GLU A 40 -2.76 -30.76 -1.70
CA GLU A 40 -4.14 -30.92 -1.22
C GLU A 40 -4.34 -30.32 0.18
N LYS A 41 -3.40 -30.57 1.10
CA LYS A 41 -3.43 -29.95 2.43
C LYS A 41 -3.29 -28.43 2.34
N PHE A 42 -2.44 -27.95 1.44
CA PHE A 42 -2.26 -26.53 1.21
C PHE A 42 -3.55 -25.89 0.66
N GLU A 43 -4.22 -26.54 -0.29
CA GLU A 43 -5.49 -26.05 -0.83
C GLU A 43 -6.56 -25.89 0.25
N GLU A 44 -6.74 -26.91 1.08
CA GLU A 44 -7.68 -26.88 2.20
C GLU A 44 -7.38 -25.71 3.14
N LYS A 45 -6.11 -25.57 3.53
CA LYS A 45 -5.62 -24.51 4.42
C LYS A 45 -5.74 -23.12 3.82
N PHE A 46 -5.45 -22.96 2.53
CA PHE A 46 -5.60 -21.69 1.82
C PHE A 46 -7.05 -21.23 1.83
N TRP A 47 -7.99 -22.10 1.47
CA TRP A 47 -9.40 -21.73 1.44
C TRP A 47 -9.97 -21.50 2.84
N LYS A 48 -9.55 -22.30 3.82
CA LYS A 48 -9.91 -22.08 5.22
C LYS A 48 -9.38 -20.74 5.72
N TRP A 49 -8.14 -20.41 5.37
CA TRP A 49 -7.57 -19.10 5.62
C TRP A 49 -8.41 -18.02 4.96
N VAL A 50 -8.73 -18.07 3.67
CA VAL A 50 -9.57 -17.05 3.00
C VAL A 50 -10.92 -16.84 3.70
N GLU A 51 -11.59 -17.91 4.10
CA GLU A 51 -12.89 -17.86 4.81
C GLU A 51 -12.74 -17.29 6.23
N HIS A 52 -11.65 -17.61 6.93
CA HIS A 52 -11.46 -17.37 8.36
C HIS A 52 -10.18 -16.59 8.67
N GLN A 53 -9.73 -15.70 7.77
CA GLN A 53 -8.49 -14.96 7.97
C GLN A 53 -8.51 -14.30 9.35
N PRO A 54 -7.41 -14.33 10.12
CA PRO A 54 -7.35 -13.54 11.34
C PRO A 54 -7.59 -12.07 10.99
N ALA A 55 -8.05 -11.29 11.98
CA ALA A 55 -8.23 -9.87 11.78
C ALA A 55 -6.92 -9.26 11.25
N PHE A 56 -7.00 -8.56 10.11
CA PHE A 56 -5.84 -8.01 9.40
C PHE A 56 -5.13 -6.96 10.25
N THR A 57 -5.87 -6.27 11.12
CA THR A 57 -5.36 -5.31 12.10
C THR A 57 -6.25 -5.32 13.34
N ASN A 58 -5.76 -4.74 14.44
CA ASN A 58 -6.61 -4.40 15.61
C ASN A 58 -7.70 -3.36 15.30
N TYR A 59 -7.75 -2.86 14.07
CA TYR A 59 -8.70 -1.87 13.57
C TYR A 59 -9.75 -2.50 12.65
N GLU A 60 -9.72 -3.80 12.38
CA GLU A 60 -10.79 -4.48 11.64
C GLU A 60 -12.09 -4.45 12.45
N THR A 61 -13.14 -3.90 11.88
CA THR A 61 -14.47 -3.80 12.48
C THR A 61 -15.49 -4.75 11.89
N GLY A 62 -15.17 -5.37 10.75
CA GLY A 62 -16.04 -6.35 10.12
C GLY A 62 -15.44 -6.92 8.85
N ARG A 63 -16.11 -7.95 8.32
CA ARG A 63 -15.74 -8.63 7.09
C ARG A 63 -16.96 -9.13 6.36
N ASP A 64 -17.00 -8.90 5.06
CA ASP A 64 -17.97 -9.50 4.16
C ASP A 64 -17.25 -10.46 3.20
N VAL A 65 -17.76 -11.68 3.07
CA VAL A 65 -17.27 -12.69 2.13
C VAL A 65 -18.36 -12.97 1.10
N SER A 66 -18.01 -12.95 -0.18
CA SER A 66 -18.92 -13.24 -1.28
C SER A 66 -18.24 -14.07 -2.38
N GLY A 67 -19.03 -14.62 -3.29
CA GLY A 67 -18.54 -15.51 -4.35
C GLY A 67 -18.37 -16.96 -3.90
N ASN A 68 -17.58 -17.73 -4.64
CA ASN A 68 -17.27 -19.13 -4.34
C ASN A 68 -15.88 -19.51 -4.90
N LYS A 69 -15.37 -20.68 -4.52
CA LYS A 69 -14.02 -21.13 -4.90
C LYS A 69 -13.81 -21.25 -6.43
N GLU A 70 -14.85 -21.62 -7.17
CA GLU A 70 -14.80 -21.84 -8.63
C GLU A 70 -14.71 -20.54 -9.43
N SER A 71 -15.48 -19.53 -9.06
CA SER A 71 -15.49 -18.21 -9.72
C SER A 71 -14.51 -17.20 -9.11
N GLY A 72 -13.96 -17.55 -7.94
CA GLY A 72 -13.21 -16.67 -7.07
C GLY A 72 -14.07 -16.10 -5.93
N MET A 73 -13.47 -16.05 -4.74
CA MET A 73 -14.05 -15.46 -3.55
C MET A 73 -13.59 -14.01 -3.41
N VAL A 74 -14.48 -13.13 -2.98
CA VAL A 74 -14.17 -11.72 -2.70
C VAL A 74 -14.36 -11.49 -1.21
N VAL A 75 -13.33 -10.99 -0.56
CA VAL A 75 -13.36 -10.60 0.86
C VAL A 75 -13.20 -9.10 0.96
N ALA A 76 -14.17 -8.43 1.57
CA ALA A 76 -14.11 -7.02 1.93
C ALA A 76 -13.78 -6.90 3.42
N PHE A 77 -12.63 -6.31 3.74
CA PHE A 77 -12.22 -6.01 5.12
C PHE A 77 -12.65 -4.59 5.48
N HIS A 78 -13.48 -4.44 6.51
CA HIS A 78 -13.86 -3.13 7.03
C HIS A 78 -12.91 -2.74 8.15
N VAL A 79 -12.25 -1.60 8.00
CA VAL A 79 -11.24 -1.11 8.93
C VAL A 79 -11.67 0.25 9.46
N GLU A 80 -11.56 0.44 10.77
CA GLU A 80 -11.76 1.70 11.47
C GLU A 80 -10.67 1.95 12.49
N VAL A 81 -9.86 2.99 12.27
CA VAL A 81 -8.91 3.46 13.28
C VAL A 81 -9.63 4.44 14.20
N SER A 82 -9.79 4.06 15.48
CA SER A 82 -10.42 4.85 16.54
C SER A 82 -9.55 4.94 17.80
N GLY A 83 -9.96 5.73 18.80
CA GLY A 83 -9.27 5.85 20.09
C GLY A 83 -8.02 6.75 20.08
N ILE A 84 -7.02 6.47 20.93
CA ILE A 84 -5.79 7.29 21.02
C ILE A 84 -5.01 7.30 19.69
N ALA A 85 -5.06 6.21 18.92
CA ALA A 85 -4.47 6.16 17.57
C ALA A 85 -5.18 7.12 16.59
N ALA A 86 -6.47 7.41 16.80
CA ALA A 86 -7.21 8.40 16.02
C ALA A 86 -6.78 9.85 16.29
N LEU A 87 -6.03 10.11 17.36
CA LEU A 87 -5.37 11.41 17.57
C LEU A 87 -4.28 11.66 16.51
N LEU A 88 -3.75 10.60 15.89
CA LEU A 88 -2.76 10.68 14.82
C LEU A 88 -3.41 10.52 13.43
N VAL A 89 -4.32 9.56 13.25
CA VAL A 89 -5.06 9.35 12.00
C VAL A 89 -6.43 8.69 12.28
N SER A 90 -7.53 9.30 11.84
CA SER A 90 -8.88 8.70 11.90
C SER A 90 -9.40 8.37 10.50
N PHE A 91 -9.72 7.09 10.25
CA PHE A 91 -10.37 6.69 9.01
C PHE A 91 -11.25 5.46 9.15
N LYS A 92 -12.23 5.36 8.25
CA LYS A 92 -12.99 4.16 7.93
C LYS A 92 -12.75 3.78 6.48
N ALA A 93 -12.48 2.52 6.20
CA ALA A 93 -12.20 2.02 4.86
C ALA A 93 -12.76 0.60 4.67
N SER A 94 -13.06 0.25 3.43
CA SER A 94 -13.21 -1.15 3.01
C SER A 94 -12.05 -1.49 2.08
N ILE A 95 -11.40 -2.63 2.29
CA ILE A 95 -10.34 -3.15 1.41
C ILE A 95 -10.86 -4.42 0.75
N TYR A 96 -10.86 -4.46 -0.57
CA TYR A 96 -11.38 -5.57 -1.37
C TYR A 96 -10.24 -6.44 -1.88
N ASN A 97 -10.30 -7.73 -1.54
CA ASN A 97 -9.38 -8.74 -2.03
C ASN A 97 -10.16 -9.83 -2.78
N LYS A 98 -9.64 -10.27 -3.92
CA LYS A 98 -10.16 -11.41 -4.67
C LYS A 98 -9.19 -12.58 -4.57
N TYR A 99 -9.74 -13.76 -4.31
CA TYR A 99 -9.00 -15.02 -4.15
C TYR A 99 -9.52 -16.02 -5.16
N TYR A 100 -8.64 -16.64 -5.94
CA TYR A 100 -9.02 -17.68 -6.89
C TYR A 100 -7.85 -18.60 -7.19
N GLN A 101 -8.16 -19.75 -7.78
CA GLN A 101 -7.17 -20.72 -8.23
C GLN A 101 -7.21 -20.81 -9.75
N LYS A 102 -6.03 -20.87 -10.38
CA LYS A 102 -5.89 -21.04 -11.83
C LYS A 102 -4.54 -21.68 -12.14
N ASP A 103 -4.53 -22.69 -13.01
CA ASP A 103 -3.31 -23.35 -13.49
C ASP A 103 -2.39 -23.86 -12.35
N GLY A 104 -2.99 -24.41 -11.29
CA GLY A 104 -2.27 -24.90 -10.11
C GLY A 104 -1.69 -23.80 -9.20
N CYS A 105 -2.00 -22.53 -9.46
CA CYS A 105 -1.59 -21.38 -8.68
C CYS A 105 -2.79 -20.76 -7.94
N TYR A 106 -2.53 -20.19 -6.78
CA TYR A 106 -3.49 -19.47 -5.94
C TYR A 106 -3.19 -17.98 -5.99
N TYR A 107 -4.19 -17.21 -6.35
CA TYR A 107 -4.08 -15.78 -6.57
C TYR A 107 -4.72 -15.04 -5.41
N ILE A 108 -4.02 -14.01 -4.93
CA ILE A 108 -4.50 -13.02 -3.97
C ILE A 108 -4.37 -11.67 -4.67
N GLU A 109 -5.49 -11.07 -5.03
CA GLU A 109 -5.54 -9.81 -5.76
C GLU A 109 -6.15 -8.73 -4.88
N ASN A 110 -5.39 -7.68 -4.57
CA ASN A 110 -5.84 -6.54 -3.80
C ASN A 110 -6.26 -5.40 -4.73
N TYR A 111 -7.49 -4.92 -4.51
CA TYR A 111 -8.11 -3.83 -5.27
C TYR A 111 -8.25 -2.55 -4.44
N ALA A 112 -7.56 -2.47 -3.29
CA ALA A 112 -7.71 -1.39 -2.33
C ALA A 112 -9.20 -1.11 -2.04
N ALA A 113 -9.68 0.13 -2.25
CA ALA A 113 -11.07 0.51 -2.02
C ALA A 113 -12.02 0.27 -3.22
N ASP A 114 -11.53 -0.29 -4.33
CA ASP A 114 -12.32 -0.52 -5.54
C ASP A 114 -13.20 -1.78 -5.42
N LYS A 115 -14.44 -1.57 -4.95
CA LYS A 115 -15.47 -2.62 -4.81
C LYS A 115 -15.83 -3.32 -6.13
N ASP A 116 -15.61 -2.66 -7.26
CA ASP A 116 -15.96 -3.19 -8.58
C ASP A 116 -14.84 -4.07 -9.15
N LEU A 117 -13.70 -4.18 -8.45
CA LEU A 117 -12.54 -4.99 -8.81
C LEU A 117 -11.98 -4.69 -10.21
N LYS A 118 -11.95 -3.41 -10.60
CA LYS A 118 -11.48 -2.95 -11.91
C LYS A 118 -10.01 -2.56 -11.89
N LYS A 119 -9.50 -2.10 -10.74
CA LYS A 119 -8.13 -1.60 -10.59
C LYS A 119 -7.33 -2.46 -9.62
N LEU A 120 -6.66 -3.46 -10.18
CA LEU A 120 -5.74 -4.29 -9.43
C LEU A 120 -4.58 -3.42 -8.93
N GLY A 121 -4.42 -3.29 -7.62
CA GLY A 121 -3.33 -2.57 -6.99
C GLY A 121 -2.12 -3.47 -6.72
N HIS A 122 -2.38 -4.70 -6.28
CA HIS A 122 -1.32 -5.62 -5.88
C HIS A 122 -1.79 -7.07 -6.11
N GLN A 123 -0.86 -7.94 -6.48
CA GLN A 123 -1.13 -9.35 -6.72
C GLN A 123 -0.04 -10.21 -6.10
N THR A 124 -0.45 -11.18 -5.30
CA THR A 124 0.39 -12.31 -4.87
C THR A 124 -0.09 -13.58 -5.55
N VAL A 125 0.85 -14.36 -6.09
CA VAL A 125 0.60 -15.68 -6.67
C VAL A 125 1.39 -16.70 -5.88
N LEU A 126 0.70 -17.71 -5.37
CA LEU A 126 1.27 -18.83 -4.63
C LEU A 126 1.21 -20.08 -5.50
N LYS A 127 2.35 -20.73 -5.71
CA LYS A 127 2.43 -21.99 -6.45
C LYS A 127 3.04 -23.06 -5.55
N PRO A 128 2.25 -24.08 -5.16
CA PRO A 128 2.80 -25.27 -4.52
C PRO A 128 3.75 -26.00 -5.46
N LEU A 129 4.94 -26.32 -4.97
CA LEU A 129 5.91 -27.20 -5.62
C LEU A 129 5.98 -28.51 -4.83
N THR A 130 6.22 -29.63 -5.51
CA THR A 130 6.31 -30.97 -4.90
C THR A 130 7.75 -31.47 -4.83
N ASP A 131 8.03 -32.34 -3.85
CA ASP A 131 9.28 -33.10 -3.68
C ASP A 131 10.59 -32.28 -3.50
N PRO A 132 10.83 -31.69 -2.31
CA PRO A 132 9.93 -31.58 -1.17
C PRO A 132 8.89 -30.47 -1.38
N PHE A 133 7.83 -30.47 -0.57
CA PHE A 133 6.83 -29.42 -0.66
C PHE A 133 7.43 -28.04 -0.34
N ARG A 134 7.22 -27.08 -1.24
CA ARG A 134 7.58 -25.66 -1.07
C ARG A 134 6.47 -24.78 -1.64
N LEU A 135 6.42 -23.52 -1.24
CA LEU A 135 5.68 -22.50 -1.95
C LEU A 135 6.65 -21.62 -2.73
N GLU A 136 6.47 -21.55 -4.05
CA GLU A 136 6.92 -20.39 -4.81
C GLU A 136 5.90 -19.27 -4.65
N ILE A 137 6.39 -18.06 -4.39
CA ILE A 137 5.60 -16.85 -4.19
C ILE A 137 6.08 -15.80 -5.19
N PHE A 138 5.18 -15.35 -6.06
CA PHE A 138 5.41 -14.23 -6.95
C PHE A 138 4.54 -13.06 -6.52
N ASP A 139 5.17 -11.95 -6.13
CA ASP A 139 4.47 -10.81 -5.56
C ASP A 139 4.75 -9.54 -6.36
N MET A 140 3.69 -8.79 -6.67
CA MET A 140 3.78 -7.67 -7.59
C MET A 140 2.88 -6.50 -7.17
N GLU A 141 3.49 -5.32 -7.10
CA GLU A 141 2.82 -4.03 -7.04
C GLU A 141 2.57 -3.54 -8.48
N THR A 142 1.33 -3.20 -8.83
CA THR A 142 0.97 -2.84 -10.22
C THR A 142 1.27 -1.38 -10.55
N GLY A 143 1.45 -0.54 -9.52
CA GLY A 143 1.57 0.91 -9.66
C GLY A 143 0.24 1.61 -9.94
N ALA A 144 -0.90 0.97 -9.66
CA ALA A 144 -2.20 1.61 -9.77
C ALA A 144 -2.30 2.86 -8.88
N ARG A 145 -3.01 3.90 -9.35
CA ARG A 145 -3.26 5.12 -8.60
C ARG A 145 -3.99 4.79 -7.30
N ARG A 146 -3.56 5.41 -6.19
CA ARG A 146 -4.16 5.26 -4.86
C ARG A 146 -4.60 6.61 -4.30
N ALA A 147 -5.73 6.60 -3.61
CA ALA A 147 -6.33 7.77 -2.96
C ALA A 147 -6.97 7.40 -1.61
N GLY A 148 -6.45 6.35 -0.97
CA GLY A 148 -7.10 5.71 0.15
C GLY A 148 -7.05 6.49 1.46
N PRO A 149 -7.81 6.06 2.48
CA PRO A 149 -8.01 6.85 3.69
C PRO A 149 -6.76 7.05 4.56
N PHE A 150 -5.77 6.14 4.48
CA PHE A 150 -4.46 6.35 5.11
C PHE A 150 -3.72 7.55 4.50
N LEU A 151 -3.68 7.63 3.16
CA LEU A 151 -3.06 8.73 2.43
C LEU A 151 -3.79 10.05 2.67
N LYS A 152 -5.13 10.00 2.82
CA LYS A 152 -5.94 11.14 3.25
C LYS A 152 -5.49 11.65 4.63
N GLY A 153 -5.32 10.75 5.60
CA GLY A 153 -4.85 11.11 6.94
C GLY A 153 -3.46 11.74 6.94
N ALA A 154 -2.54 11.21 6.14
CA ALA A 154 -1.20 11.80 5.97
C ALA A 154 -1.29 13.23 5.42
N LEU A 155 -2.11 13.45 4.37
CA LEU A 155 -2.33 14.79 3.83
C LEU A 155 -2.96 15.74 4.86
N GLU A 156 -3.97 15.30 5.61
CA GLU A 156 -4.59 16.13 6.66
C GLU A 156 -3.55 16.59 7.70
N ASN A 157 -2.62 15.72 8.08
CA ASN A 157 -1.56 16.04 9.03
C ASN A 157 -0.51 17.00 8.43
N GLU A 158 -0.12 16.79 7.18
CA GLU A 158 0.77 17.71 6.46
C GLU A 158 0.16 19.12 6.36
N LEU A 159 -1.10 19.23 5.96
CA LEU A 159 -1.79 20.51 5.83
C LEU A 159 -1.94 21.22 7.18
N LYS A 160 -2.36 20.48 8.24
CA LYS A 160 -2.45 21.05 9.60
C LYS A 160 -1.11 21.54 10.11
N SER A 161 -0.04 20.77 9.86
CA SER A 161 1.31 21.16 10.29
C SER A 161 1.80 22.42 9.59
N ALA A 162 1.51 22.55 8.29
CA ALA A 162 1.80 23.75 7.51
C ALA A 162 0.86 24.93 7.79
N GLU A 163 0.06 24.85 8.87
CA GLU A 163 -0.93 25.85 9.26
C GLU A 163 -1.91 26.20 8.12
N ILE A 164 -2.28 25.19 7.32
CA ILE A 164 -3.30 25.29 6.28
C ILE A 164 -4.62 24.83 6.88
N THR A 165 -5.57 25.76 6.98
CA THR A 165 -6.93 25.46 7.41
C THR A 165 -7.72 24.86 6.25
N PHE A 166 -8.55 23.88 6.55
CA PHE A 166 -9.47 23.27 5.60
C PHE A 166 -10.74 22.80 6.30
N GLU A 167 -11.85 22.71 5.58
CA GLU A 167 -13.14 22.27 6.13
C GLU A 167 -13.26 20.75 6.16
N LYS A 168 -12.86 20.07 5.08
CA LYS A 168 -13.07 18.63 4.92
C LYS A 168 -12.02 18.02 4.00
N ALA A 169 -11.60 16.79 4.28
CA ALA A 169 -10.86 15.95 3.36
C ALA A 169 -11.59 14.62 3.14
N GLU A 170 -11.63 14.15 1.90
CA GLU A 170 -12.31 12.93 1.50
C GLU A 170 -11.39 12.07 0.64
N ALA A 171 -11.27 10.79 0.99
CA ALA A 171 -10.55 9.79 0.22
C ALA A 171 -11.41 9.26 -0.93
N GLU A 172 -10.77 8.64 -1.92
CA GLU A 172 -11.43 7.89 -3.00
C GLU A 172 -12.55 8.67 -3.72
N GLN A 173 -12.39 9.99 -3.89
CA GLN A 173 -13.32 10.83 -4.64
C GLN A 173 -12.97 10.79 -6.13
N PRO A 174 -13.97 10.87 -7.04
CA PRO A 174 -13.68 10.99 -8.47
C PRO A 174 -12.72 12.16 -8.74
N SER A 175 -11.63 11.88 -9.44
CA SER A 175 -10.60 12.87 -9.75
C SER A 175 -11.15 13.93 -10.71
N PRO A 176 -11.15 15.22 -10.32
CA PRO A 176 -11.58 16.30 -11.20
C PRO A 176 -10.65 16.49 -12.41
N THR A 177 -9.40 16.04 -12.29
CA THR A 177 -8.38 16.23 -13.34
C THR A 177 -8.01 14.97 -14.10
N THR A 178 -8.54 13.81 -13.71
CA THR A 178 -8.31 12.55 -14.43
C THR A 178 -9.58 11.70 -14.45
N PRO A 179 -10.40 11.79 -15.51
CA PRO A 179 -11.64 11.03 -15.62
C PRO A 179 -11.42 9.52 -15.44
N GLY A 180 -12.27 8.90 -14.61
CA GLY A 180 -12.19 7.46 -14.29
C GLY A 180 -11.19 7.11 -13.19
N GLU A 181 -10.43 8.07 -12.67
CA GLU A 181 -9.53 7.90 -11.53
C GLU A 181 -10.10 8.43 -10.23
N PHE A 182 -9.51 8.00 -9.11
CA PHE A 182 -9.86 8.47 -7.77
C PHE A 182 -8.73 9.31 -7.17
N SER A 183 -9.08 10.22 -6.27
CA SER A 183 -8.17 11.14 -5.58
C SER A 183 -8.68 11.49 -4.21
N ILE A 184 -7.77 11.99 -3.39
CA ILE A 184 -8.12 12.68 -2.16
C ILE A 184 -8.48 14.10 -2.54
N LEU A 185 -9.66 14.56 -2.12
CA LEU A 185 -10.09 15.94 -2.28
C LEU A 185 -10.19 16.61 -0.91
N VAL A 186 -9.57 17.78 -0.78
CA VAL A 186 -9.68 18.64 0.39
C VAL A 186 -10.42 19.90 -0.02
N SER A 187 -11.48 20.25 0.70
CA SER A 187 -12.33 21.41 0.40
C SER A 187 -12.28 22.48 1.49
N GLY A 188 -12.65 23.70 1.11
CA GLY A 188 -12.76 24.81 2.04
C GLY A 188 -11.40 25.26 2.53
N VAL A 189 -10.44 25.47 1.63
CA VAL A 189 -9.07 25.88 1.93
C VAL A 189 -8.91 27.40 1.70
N PRO A 190 -9.33 28.26 2.64
CA PRO A 190 -9.40 29.70 2.41
C PRO A 190 -8.01 30.30 2.16
N GLY A 191 -7.94 31.20 1.17
CA GLY A 191 -6.71 31.93 0.85
C GLY A 191 -5.66 31.11 0.09
N LEU A 192 -5.89 29.81 -0.16
CA LEU A 192 -5.01 28.98 -0.96
C LEU A 192 -5.58 28.79 -2.37
N THR A 193 -5.12 29.61 -3.31
CA THR A 193 -5.66 29.64 -4.68
C THR A 193 -4.69 29.12 -5.74
N THR A 194 -3.44 28.83 -5.38
CA THR A 194 -2.42 28.33 -6.30
C THR A 194 -1.60 27.21 -5.66
N THR A 195 -1.11 26.28 -6.48
CA THR A 195 -0.19 25.23 -6.02
C THR A 195 1.14 25.82 -5.56
N GLU A 196 1.59 26.94 -6.12
CA GLU A 196 2.78 27.66 -5.63
C GLU A 196 2.59 28.15 -4.19
N ALA A 197 1.41 28.70 -3.83
CA ALA A 197 1.13 29.10 -2.45
C ALA A 197 1.07 27.89 -1.49
N LEU A 198 0.58 26.74 -1.97
CA LEU A 198 0.64 25.48 -1.23
C LEU A 198 2.10 25.07 -0.99
N TRP A 199 2.91 25.08 -2.05
CA TRP A 199 4.32 24.72 -2.01
C TRP A 199 5.08 25.58 -1.00
N GLU A 200 4.95 26.90 -1.04
CA GLU A 200 5.70 27.77 -0.14
C GLU A 200 5.37 27.52 1.35
N LYS A 201 4.11 27.25 1.67
CA LYS A 201 3.69 26.87 3.04
C LYS A 201 4.25 25.51 3.46
N THR A 202 4.15 24.50 2.59
CA THR A 202 4.70 23.17 2.86
C THR A 202 6.22 23.19 2.95
N LYS A 203 6.89 23.95 2.07
CA LYS A 203 8.35 24.16 2.07
C LYS A 203 8.80 24.74 3.41
N ALA A 204 8.13 25.80 3.88
CA ALA A 204 8.45 26.41 5.17
C ALA A 204 8.32 25.41 6.34
N ASP A 205 7.23 24.65 6.40
CA ASP A 205 7.02 23.60 7.43
C ASP A 205 8.07 22.47 7.34
N MET A 206 8.42 22.03 6.14
CA MET A 206 9.45 20.99 5.97
C MET A 206 10.83 21.49 6.44
N LEU A 207 11.19 22.74 6.12
CA LEU A 207 12.46 23.33 6.57
C LEU A 207 12.51 23.47 8.10
N THR A 208 11.43 23.84 8.77
CA THR A 208 11.40 23.91 10.25
C THR A 208 11.53 22.54 10.90
N LYS A 209 11.11 21.48 10.20
CA LYS A 209 11.28 20.07 10.62
C LYS A 209 12.63 19.47 10.24
N GLY A 210 13.54 20.25 9.67
CA GLY A 210 14.90 19.81 9.37
C GLY A 210 15.09 19.21 7.97
N ALA A 211 14.18 19.46 7.03
CA ALA A 211 14.45 19.15 5.63
C ALA A 211 15.67 19.94 5.12
N THR A 212 16.43 19.32 4.21
CA THR A 212 17.55 19.94 3.52
C THR A 212 17.13 20.36 2.11
N GLU A 213 17.44 21.58 1.73
CA GLU A 213 17.22 22.07 0.36
C GLU A 213 18.37 21.65 -0.55
N GLU A 214 18.03 20.97 -1.64
CA GLU A 214 18.96 20.53 -2.67
C GLU A 214 19.22 21.64 -3.70
N ALA A 215 20.22 21.46 -4.56
CA ALA A 215 20.63 22.48 -5.54
C ALA A 215 19.55 22.82 -6.58
N ASP A 216 18.62 21.90 -6.83
CA ASP A 216 17.48 22.09 -7.74
C ASP A 216 16.24 22.70 -7.04
N GLY A 217 16.35 23.04 -5.76
CA GLY A 217 15.28 23.62 -4.94
C GLY A 217 14.29 22.58 -4.38
N SER A 218 14.53 21.28 -4.61
CA SER A 218 13.80 20.22 -3.93
C SER A 218 14.19 20.12 -2.45
N LEU A 219 13.27 19.61 -1.63
CA LEU A 219 13.49 19.38 -0.21
C LEU A 219 13.61 17.89 0.08
N LYS A 220 14.75 17.50 0.63
CA LYS A 220 14.99 16.16 1.14
C LYS A 220 14.69 16.09 2.63
N MET A 221 13.92 15.10 3.04
CA MET A 221 13.53 14.92 4.44
C MET A 221 13.78 13.49 4.90
N GLU A 222 14.38 13.36 6.08
CA GLU A 222 14.41 12.11 6.84
C GLU A 222 13.18 12.08 7.76
N ASN A 223 12.39 11.03 7.62
CA ASN A 223 11.18 10.79 8.38
C ASN A 223 11.40 9.64 9.36
N ALA A 224 10.84 9.75 10.56
CA ALA A 224 10.78 8.64 11.48
C ALA A 224 9.82 7.59 10.90
N GLY A 225 10.34 6.43 10.47
CA GLY A 225 9.49 5.33 10.04
C GLY A 225 8.75 4.72 11.22
N TRP A 226 7.60 4.09 10.92
CA TRP A 226 6.67 3.52 11.91
C TRP A 226 7.30 2.42 12.81
N PHE A 227 8.51 1.96 12.49
CA PHE A 227 9.22 0.89 13.21
C PHE A 227 10.68 1.23 13.55
N GLY A 228 10.99 2.52 13.73
CA GLY A 228 12.32 2.97 14.17
C GLY A 228 13.40 2.98 13.09
N ALA A 229 13.09 2.53 11.87
CA ALA A 229 13.95 2.75 10.71
C ALA A 229 13.60 4.08 10.04
N SER A 230 14.59 4.91 9.76
CA SER A 230 14.41 6.14 9.01
C SER A 230 13.92 5.86 7.59
N THR A 231 13.02 6.69 7.10
CA THR A 231 12.64 6.74 5.68
C THR A 231 12.96 8.11 5.10
N PHE A 232 13.12 8.20 3.79
CA PHE A 232 13.52 9.42 3.11
C PHE A 232 12.49 9.81 2.05
N SER A 233 12.30 11.11 1.88
CA SER A 233 11.45 11.66 0.82
C SER A 233 12.12 12.83 0.13
N LEU A 234 11.85 13.01 -1.15
CA LEU A 234 12.28 14.17 -1.93
C LEU A 234 11.06 14.89 -2.49
N THR A 235 10.80 16.12 -2.03
CA THR A 235 9.62 16.91 -2.40
C THR A 235 10.01 18.12 -3.22
N SER A 236 9.31 18.40 -4.31
CA SER A 236 9.58 19.53 -5.19
C SER A 236 8.29 20.13 -5.76
N TYR A 237 8.35 21.38 -6.21
CA TYR A 237 7.28 21.97 -7.00
C TYR A 237 7.58 21.87 -8.49
N ASN A 238 6.79 21.08 -9.21
CA ASN A 238 6.82 20.99 -10.65
C ASN A 238 5.96 22.12 -11.25
N LYS A 239 6.62 23.20 -11.66
CA LYS A 239 5.97 24.38 -12.27
C LYS A 239 5.25 24.09 -13.58
N GLU A 240 5.77 23.16 -14.39
CA GLU A 240 5.18 22.83 -15.71
C GLU A 240 3.83 22.13 -15.56
N LYS A 241 3.71 21.25 -14.56
CA LYS A 241 2.48 20.52 -14.26
C LYS A 241 1.60 21.21 -13.20
N ASP A 242 2.12 22.26 -12.58
CA ASP A 242 1.50 22.97 -11.46
C ASP A 242 1.15 22.03 -10.28
N GLU A 243 2.12 21.19 -9.92
CA GLU A 243 1.98 20.11 -8.92
C GLU A 243 3.15 20.10 -7.93
N VAL A 244 2.86 19.94 -6.64
CA VAL A 244 3.86 19.50 -5.65
C VAL A 244 4.01 17.98 -5.79
N VAL A 245 5.22 17.53 -6.01
CA VAL A 245 5.58 16.13 -6.22
C VAL A 245 6.47 15.67 -5.07
N ALA A 246 6.08 14.60 -4.39
CA ALA A 246 6.90 13.96 -3.36
C ALA A 246 7.27 12.54 -3.78
N LEU A 247 8.56 12.23 -3.84
CA LEU A 247 9.09 10.90 -4.06
C LEU A 247 9.26 10.20 -2.71
N ASP A 248 8.68 9.02 -2.56
CA ASP A 248 8.95 8.15 -1.41
C ASP A 248 10.22 7.34 -1.71
N CYS A 249 11.35 7.69 -1.10
CA CYS A 249 12.62 7.00 -1.30
C CYS A 249 12.77 5.76 -0.42
N GLY A 250 11.77 5.44 0.42
CA GLY A 250 11.88 4.38 1.41
C GLY A 250 13.10 4.56 2.30
N GLN A 251 13.97 3.55 2.38
CA GLN A 251 15.21 3.62 3.17
C GLN A 251 16.42 4.10 2.36
N ASP A 252 16.25 4.45 1.08
CA ASP A 252 17.33 4.99 0.25
C ASP A 252 17.59 6.45 0.61
N ALA A 253 18.58 6.66 1.47
CA ALA A 253 19.04 7.99 1.84
C ALA A 253 19.57 8.80 0.64
N THR A 254 19.87 8.19 -0.51
CA THR A 254 20.32 8.92 -1.71
C THR A 254 19.17 9.39 -2.60
N CYS A 255 17.95 8.89 -2.39
CA CYS A 255 16.78 9.18 -3.22
C CYS A 255 17.03 8.95 -4.73
N LYS A 256 17.86 7.97 -5.08
CA LYS A 256 18.07 7.54 -6.47
C LYS A 256 17.04 6.50 -6.88
N GLU A 257 16.59 5.71 -5.92
CA GLU A 257 15.46 4.81 -6.05
C GLU A 257 14.28 5.33 -5.23
N PHE A 258 13.07 5.15 -5.75
CA PHE A 258 11.84 5.51 -5.07
C PHE A 258 10.81 4.40 -5.15
N ASN A 259 9.97 4.27 -4.13
CA ASN A 259 8.89 3.30 -4.00
C ASN A 259 7.55 3.84 -4.52
N GLY A 260 7.48 5.14 -4.81
CA GLY A 260 6.29 5.76 -5.36
C GLY A 260 6.39 7.28 -5.42
N THR A 261 5.36 7.88 -5.99
CA THR A 261 5.25 9.31 -6.19
C THR A 261 3.89 9.79 -5.72
N SER A 262 3.87 10.78 -4.84
CA SER A 262 2.68 11.56 -4.52
C SER A 262 2.64 12.83 -5.35
N HIS A 263 1.44 13.19 -5.80
CA HIS A 263 1.16 14.43 -6.50
C HIS A 263 0.09 15.20 -5.73
N THR A 264 0.30 16.50 -5.55
CA THR A 264 -0.66 17.41 -4.93
C THR A 264 -0.79 18.67 -5.75
N LYS A 265 -2.01 19.17 -5.93
CA LYS A 265 -2.23 20.48 -6.55
C LYS A 265 -3.45 21.18 -5.99
N VAL A 266 -3.47 22.50 -6.10
CA VAL A 266 -4.67 23.29 -5.90
C VAL A 266 -5.44 23.31 -7.21
N LEU A 267 -6.73 22.96 -7.16
CA LEU A 267 -7.59 22.95 -8.33
C LEU A 267 -7.95 24.38 -8.70
N LYS A 268 -7.62 24.80 -9.93
CA LYS A 268 -7.93 26.15 -10.41
C LYS A 268 -9.41 26.48 -10.21
N ASP A 269 -9.68 27.71 -9.79
CA ASP A 269 -11.04 28.26 -9.58
C ASP A 269 -11.88 27.55 -8.52
N SER A 270 -11.27 26.69 -7.71
CA SER A 270 -11.90 26.06 -6.55
C SER A 270 -10.92 26.09 -5.39
N ALA A 271 -11.34 26.52 -4.19
CA ALA A 271 -10.51 26.48 -2.99
C ALA A 271 -10.37 25.02 -2.50
N GLN A 272 -9.86 24.15 -3.36
CA GLN A 272 -9.77 22.71 -3.21
C GLN A 272 -8.37 22.22 -3.55
N ILE A 273 -7.90 21.22 -2.80
CA ILE A 273 -6.66 20.50 -3.07
C ILE A 273 -7.02 19.10 -3.57
N GLU A 274 -6.35 18.64 -4.61
CA GLU A 274 -6.38 17.26 -5.08
C GLU A 274 -5.03 16.59 -4.78
N ARG A 275 -5.05 15.38 -4.21
CA ARG A 275 -3.86 14.52 -4.07
C ARG A 275 -4.10 13.10 -4.56
N TRP A 276 -3.10 12.52 -5.20
CA TRP A 276 -3.06 11.10 -5.53
C TRP A 276 -1.64 10.55 -5.40
N VAL A 277 -1.52 9.22 -5.39
CA VAL A 277 -0.24 8.52 -5.28
C VAL A 277 -0.15 7.44 -6.33
N PHE A 278 1.01 7.30 -6.95
CA PHE A 278 1.39 6.16 -7.79
C PHE A 278 2.51 5.39 -7.08
N PRO A 279 2.24 4.19 -6.52
CA PRO A 279 3.30 3.28 -6.14
C PRO A 279 4.18 2.95 -7.35
N LYS A 280 5.46 2.67 -7.13
CA LYS A 280 6.33 2.12 -8.17
C LYS A 280 5.89 0.70 -8.46
N ALA A 281 5.56 0.42 -9.71
CA ALA A 281 5.33 -0.94 -10.16
C ALA A 281 6.61 -1.74 -9.96
N ALA A 282 6.52 -2.84 -9.23
CA ALA A 282 7.68 -3.61 -8.84
C ALA A 282 7.31 -5.07 -8.58
N VAL A 283 8.23 -5.96 -8.92
CA VAL A 283 8.21 -7.34 -8.44
C VAL A 283 8.93 -7.36 -7.11
N ILE A 284 8.25 -7.82 -6.08
CA ILE A 284 8.79 -7.91 -4.73
C ILE A 284 9.47 -9.26 -4.59
N SER A 285 10.80 -9.23 -4.53
CA SER A 285 11.64 -10.44 -4.46
C SER A 285 12.84 -10.30 -3.52
N ASP A 286 13.01 -9.13 -2.88
CA ASP A 286 14.11 -8.90 -1.94
C ASP A 286 13.84 -9.55 -0.56
N ASP A 287 14.85 -9.55 0.31
CA ASP A 287 14.74 -10.14 1.66
C ASP A 287 13.63 -9.51 2.52
N LYS A 288 13.35 -8.21 2.31
CA LYS A 288 12.25 -7.53 2.99
C LYS A 288 10.90 -8.06 2.53
N GLY A 289 10.75 -8.25 1.23
CA GLY A 289 9.61 -8.94 0.62
C GLY A 289 9.47 -10.36 1.14
N ALA A 290 10.57 -11.12 1.18
CA ALA A 290 10.59 -12.50 1.70
C ALA A 290 10.10 -12.57 3.15
N LYS A 291 10.57 -11.67 4.01
CA LYS A 291 10.12 -11.58 5.42
C LYS A 291 8.63 -11.22 5.56
N ALA A 292 8.11 -10.34 4.71
CA ALA A 292 6.69 -9.99 4.70
C ALA A 292 5.83 -11.19 4.25
N LEU A 293 6.22 -11.85 3.16
CA LEU A 293 5.48 -12.97 2.59
C LEU A 293 5.61 -14.25 3.43
N SER A 294 6.68 -14.39 4.21
CA SER A 294 6.81 -15.42 5.25
C SER A 294 5.62 -15.40 6.23
N GLN A 295 5.13 -14.22 6.60
CA GLN A 295 3.98 -14.10 7.51
C GLN A 295 2.68 -14.59 6.86
N VAL A 296 2.48 -14.28 5.57
CA VAL A 296 1.32 -14.74 4.80
C VAL A 296 1.36 -16.25 4.62
N ALA A 297 2.50 -16.79 4.19
CA ALA A 297 2.71 -18.23 4.05
C ALA A 297 2.48 -18.96 5.38
N SER A 298 3.05 -18.45 6.47
CA SER A 298 2.85 -19.01 7.82
C SER A 298 1.39 -18.96 8.25
N ALA A 299 0.67 -17.87 7.95
CA ALA A 299 -0.75 -17.75 8.30
C ALA A 299 -1.59 -18.82 7.60
N ILE A 300 -1.31 -19.10 6.33
CA ILE A 300 -2.02 -20.13 5.57
C ILE A 300 -1.65 -21.52 6.11
N ILE A 301 -0.36 -21.82 6.20
CA ILE A 301 0.16 -23.15 6.56
C ILE A 301 -0.30 -23.59 7.96
N ASN A 302 -0.39 -22.64 8.90
CA ASN A 302 -0.84 -22.92 10.26
C ASN A 302 -2.36 -22.84 10.45
N MET A 303 -3.18 -22.76 9.39
CA MET A 303 -4.62 -22.88 9.56
C MET A 303 -4.99 -24.32 9.90
N ASP A 304 -5.44 -24.54 11.14
CA ASP A 304 -6.14 -25.75 11.55
C ASP A 304 -7.50 -25.80 10.91
#